data_AF-A0A939W2Y9-F1
#
_entry.id   AF-A0A939W2Y9-F1
#
_cell.length_a   1.000
_cell.length_b   1.000
_cell.length_c   1.000
_cell.angle_alpha   90.00
_cell.angle_beta   90.00
_cell.angle_gamma   90.00
#
_symmetry.space_group_name_H-M   'P 1'
#
loop_
_entity.id
_entity.type
_entity.pdbx_description
1 polymer ?
#
loop_
_entity_poly.entity_id
_entity_poly.type
_entity_poly.pdbx_seq_one_letter_code
_entity_poly.pdbx_strand_id
1 'polypeptide(L)' 'MNTRALRQKVLDLAIHGKLVPQNPNDESATVLLEKIRAEKADKIKKGELKADKKDSFIFVGSDKRHYEQFA' A
#
# COMPACT_ATOMS: atom_id res chain seq x y z
N MET A 1 -34.65 -7.06 -18.57
CA MET A 1 -33.68 -6.72 -17.51
C MET A 1 -32.76 -5.61 -18.00
N ASN A 2 -32.58 -4.54 -17.22
CA ASN A 2 -31.80 -3.37 -17.64
C ASN A 2 -30.29 -3.64 -17.46
N THR A 3 -29.67 -4.30 -18.43
CA THR A 3 -28.29 -4.82 -18.35
C THR A 3 -27.20 -3.73 -18.39
N ARG A 4 -27.53 -2.53 -18.87
CA ARG A 4 -26.59 -1.39 -18.94
C ARG A 4 -26.17 -0.91 -17.55
N ALA A 5 -27.13 -0.78 -16.62
CA ALA A 5 -26.84 -0.36 -15.25
C ALA A 5 -25.98 -1.39 -14.49
N LEU A 6 -26.19 -2.68 -14.76
CA LEU A 6 -25.38 -3.75 -14.17
C LEU A 6 -23.93 -3.70 -14.67
N ARG A 7 -23.74 -3.56 -16.00
CA ARG A 7 -22.40 -3.44 -16.59
C ARG A 7 -21.63 -2.22 -16.08
N GLN A 8 -22.32 -1.08 -15.94
CA GLN A 8 -21.70 0.12 -15.37
C GLN A 8 -21.24 -0.12 -13.93
N LYS A 9 -22.11 -0.69 -13.08
CA LYS A 9 -21.75 -1.00 -11.69
C LYS A 9 -20.57 -1.98 -11.58
N VAL A 10 -20.54 -3.01 -12.43
CA VAL A 10 -19.42 -3.97 -12.47
C VAL A 10 -18.13 -3.27 -12.89
N LEU A 11 -18.18 -2.39 -13.90
CA LEU A 11 -17.03 -1.61 -14.33
C LEU A 11 -16.53 -0.67 -13.21
N ASP A 12 -17.43 0.02 -12.52
CA ASP A 12 -17.08 0.92 -11.42
C ASP A 12 -16.40 0.13 -10.27
N LEU A 13 -16.94 -1.04 -9.93
CA LEU A 13 -16.32 -1.94 -8.93
C LEU A 13 -14.97 -2.47 -9.38
N ALA A 14 -14.80 -2.76 -10.67
CA ALA A 14 -13.53 -3.18 -11.26
C ALA A 14 -12.46 -2.10 -11.14
N ILE A 15 -12.80 -0.86 -11.48
CA ILE A 15 -11.90 0.31 -11.40
C ILE A 15 -11.44 0.53 -9.95
N HIS A 16 -12.34 0.34 -8.98
CA HIS A 16 -12.00 0.45 -7.56
C HIS A 16 -11.32 -0.80 -6.96
N GLY A 17 -11.09 -1.87 -7.75
CA GLY A 17 -10.48 -3.11 -7.26
C GLY A 17 -11.37 -3.92 -6.30
N LYS A 18 -12.67 -3.61 -6.21
CA LYS A 18 -13.62 -4.22 -5.26
C LYS A 18 -14.28 -5.50 -5.78
N LEU A 19 -13.83 -6.03 -6.92
CA LEU A 19 -14.32 -7.31 -7.45
C LEU A 19 -13.83 -8.52 -6.66
N VAL A 20 -12.79 -8.34 -5.85
CA VAL A 20 -12.25 -9.36 -4.94
C VAL A 20 -12.52 -8.92 -3.50
N PRO A 21 -12.99 -9.82 -2.62
CA PRO A 21 -13.18 -9.53 -1.20
C PRO A 21 -11.93 -8.93 -0.59
N GLN A 22 -12.07 -7.75 0.01
CA GLN A 22 -11.00 -7.11 0.76
C GLN A 22 -11.05 -7.61 2.19
N ASN A 23 -9.90 -7.92 2.78
CA ASN A 23 -9.82 -8.29 4.18
C ASN A 23 -9.69 -7.01 5.03
N PRO A 24 -10.65 -6.70 5.92
CA PRO A 24 -10.60 -5.49 6.74
C PRO A 24 -9.48 -5.51 7.78
N ASN A 25 -8.90 -6.69 8.05
CA ASN A 25 -7.77 -6.86 8.95
C ASN A 25 -6.42 -6.75 8.22
N ASP A 26 -6.40 -6.49 6.91
CA ASP A 26 -5.15 -6.30 6.20
C ASP A 26 -4.39 -5.10 6.77
N GLU A 27 -3.10 -5.29 7.01
CA GLU A 27 -2.26 -4.24 7.53
C GLU A 27 -2.12 -3.09 6.53
N SER A 28 -2.07 -1.86 7.05
CA SER A 28 -1.81 -0.71 6.19
C SER A 28 -0.38 -0.79 5.63
N ALA A 29 -0.20 -0.29 4.41
CA ALA A 29 1.12 -0.25 3.78
C ALA A 29 2.16 0.48 4.65
N THR A 30 1.74 1.47 5.45
CA THR A 30 2.59 2.17 6.41
C THR A 30 3.18 1.22 7.45
N VAL A 31 2.36 0.38 8.07
CA VAL A 31 2.80 -0.59 9.09
C VAL A 31 3.76 -1.62 8.48
N LEU A 32 3.47 -2.11 7.28
CA LEU A 32 4.35 -3.02 6.56
C LEU A 32 5.72 -2.38 6.25
N LEU A 33 5.74 -1.14 5.77
CA LEU A 33 6.98 -0.42 5.48
C LEU A 33 7.83 -0.20 6.74
N GLU A 34 7.22 0.09 7.88
CA GLU A 34 7.92 0.19 9.16
C GLU A 34 8.60 -1.13 9.57
N LYS A 35 7.90 -2.26 9.42
CA LYS A 35 8.47 -3.59 9.69
C LYS A 35 9.66 -3.88 8.78
N ILE A 36 9.51 -3.63 7.47
CA ILE A 36 10.57 -3.84 6.48
C ILE A 36 11.82 -3.02 6.83
N ARG A 37 11.66 -1.78 7.31
CA ARG A 37 12.79 -0.95 7.75
C ARG A 37 13.51 -1.52 8.95
N ALA A 38 12.77 -1.93 9.97
CA ALA A 38 13.35 -2.54 11.18
C ALA A 38 14.15 -3.79 10.80
N GLU A 39 13.56 -4.68 10.00
CA GLU A 39 14.23 -5.88 9.51
C GLU A 39 15.47 -5.57 8.65
N LYS A 40 15.38 -4.58 7.75
CA LYS A 40 16.53 -4.12 6.95
C LYS A 40 17.65 -3.60 7.85
N ALA A 41 17.33 -2.76 8.85
CA ALA A 41 18.30 -2.23 9.79
C ALA A 41 19.03 -3.34 10.55
N ASP A 42 18.29 -4.37 10.99
CA ASP A 42 18.88 -5.53 11.67
C ASP A 42 19.78 -6.35 10.75
N LYS A 43 19.38 -6.56 9.49
CA LYS A 43 20.23 -7.26 8.50
C LYS A 43 21.48 -6.46 8.12
N ILE A 44 21.39 -5.13 8.07
CA ILE A 44 22.55 -4.26 7.86
C ILE A 44 23.52 -4.38 9.04
N LYS A 45 23.02 -4.38 10.29
CA LYS A 45 23.85 -4.61 11.48
C LYS A 45 24.53 -5.98 11.48
N LYS A 46 23.83 -7.01 10.98
CA LYS A 46 24.39 -8.36 10.81
C LYS A 46 25.38 -8.48 9.64
N GLY A 47 25.48 -7.48 8.77
CA GLY A 47 26.36 -7.49 7.61
C GLY A 47 25.84 -8.29 6.41
N GLU A 48 24.60 -8.75 6.45
CA GLU A 48 23.96 -9.52 5.36
C GLU A 48 23.49 -8.61 4.21
N LEU A 49 23.21 -7.34 4.51
CA LEU A 49 22.74 -6.32 3.57
C LEU A 49 23.59 -5.06 3.65
N LYS A 50 23.83 -4.45 2.49
CA LYS A 50 24.44 -3.11 2.42
C LYS A 50 23.39 -2.06 2.77
N ALA A 51 23.82 -0.99 3.44
CA ALA A 51 22.95 0.13 3.76
C ALA A 51 22.39 0.75 2.48
N ASP A 52 21.06 0.78 2.37
CA ASP A 52 20.38 1.38 1.25
C ASP A 52 20.26 2.90 1.46
N LYS A 53 20.34 3.67 0.37
CA LYS A 53 20.36 5.14 0.43
C LYS A 53 18.98 5.78 0.22
N LYS A 54 17.98 4.99 -0.17
CA LYS A 54 16.67 5.49 -0.56
C LYS A 54 15.61 4.76 0.22
N ASP A 55 15.12 5.42 1.25
CA ASP A 55 14.00 4.95 2.03
C ASP A 55 12.77 5.82 1.70
N SER A 56 11.55 5.27 1.77
CA SER A 56 10.34 6.02 1.42
C SER A 56 9.17 5.80 2.37
N PHE A 57 8.57 6.90 2.80
CA PHE A 57 7.49 6.94 3.79
C PHE A 57 6.18 7.26 3.10
N ILE A 58 5.12 6.53 3.46
CA ILE A 58 3.77 6.88 3.04
C ILE A 58 3.12 7.73 4.13
N PHE A 59 2.70 8.94 3.80
CA PHE A 59 1.95 9.82 4.70
C PHE A 59 0.59 10.21 4.08
N VAL A 60 -0.34 10.64 4.93
CA VAL A 60 -1.66 11.10 4.50
C VAL A 60 -1.65 12.63 4.44
N GLY A 61 -1.98 13.17 3.27
CA GLY A 61 -2.08 14.62 3.04
C GLY A 61 -3.36 15.23 3.63
N SER A 62 -3.47 16.55 3.59
CA SER A 62 -4.67 17.29 4.01
C SER A 62 -5.93 16.92 3.21
N ASP A 63 -5.75 16.36 2.02
CA ASP A 63 -6.80 15.90 1.10
C ASP A 63 -7.21 14.43 1.31
N LYS A 64 -6.69 13.76 2.37
CA LYS A 64 -6.89 12.34 2.68
C LYS A 64 -6.33 11.37 1.62
N ARG A 65 -5.44 11.83 0.73
CA ARG A 65 -4.71 10.94 -0.19
C ARG A 65 -3.38 10.50 0.42
N HIS A 66 -2.90 9.34 -0.03
CA HIS A 66 -1.61 8.79 0.37
C HIS A 66 -0.53 9.29 -0.57
N TYR A 67 0.56 9.82 0.00
CA TYR A 67 1.72 10.32 -0.73
C TYR A 67 2.98 9.62 -0.27
N GLU A 68 3.91 9.41 -1.20
CA GLU A 68 5.24 8.87 -0.92
C GLU A 68 6.23 10.03 -0.73
N GLN A 69 7.01 9.99 0.35
CA GLN A 69 8.11 10.90 0.62
C GLN A 69 9.41 10.10 0.74
N PHE A 70 10.41 10.48 -0.05
CA PHE A 70 11.75 9.89 0.04
C PHE A 70 12.55 10.53 1.18
N ALA A 71 13.33 9.71 1.87
CA ALA A 71 14.29 10.10 2.91
C ALA A 71 15.62 10.57 2.31
#